data_AF-A0A971FBU5-F1
#
_entry.id   AF-A0A971FBU5-F1
#
_cell.length_a   1.000
_cell.length_b   1.000
_cell.length_c   1.000
_cell.angle_alpha   90.00
_cell.angle_beta   90.00
_cell.angle_gamma   90.00
#
_symmetry.space_group_name_H-M   'P 1'
#
loop_
_entity.id
_entity.type
_entity.pdbx_description
1 polymer ?
#
loop_
_entity_poly.entity_id
_entity_poly.type
_entity_poly.pdbx_seq_one_letter_code
_entity_poly.pdbx_strand_id
1 'polypeptide(L)'
;MDALRAQVVHRPPGTDYSPLKEQALVDHLASFGMDAVPAILARIKEEYTGQILHLYWSALGRIPGEELDHILVDIFLNDGGRREKALNTLASRRARFGPLSFPLSDAAINLLVDRINTPERVYCRSAVVLLGMSGRNDPGKRFPPILTRFKADVRYDGEYPKNTMTYLSPRTSALAWYLSAFRSMGETAWPPLREAIQESRVRGDAEVEKWLCMAAGYACDPEAADALKQVVLHDPDRYVRLLAIRAYARSAGQRAVPVLESLLDDPTVGEYDDHPFMEPYLIVAQTAREELYKLAHPEKYDNGCRGASGGGKE
;
A
#
# COMPACT_ATOMS: atom_id res chain seq x y z
N MET A 1 4.66 32.36 -8.94
CA MET A 1 3.29 31.96 -8.55
C MET A 1 2.21 32.64 -9.39
N ASP A 2 2.25 33.95 -9.63
CA ASP A 2 1.29 34.62 -10.54
C ASP A 2 1.45 34.21 -12.02
N ALA A 3 2.66 33.84 -12.45
CA ALA A 3 2.89 33.22 -13.76
C ALA A 3 2.25 31.82 -13.88
N LEU A 4 2.14 31.09 -12.76
CA LEU A 4 1.49 29.78 -12.69
C LEU A 4 -0.04 29.93 -12.77
N ARG A 5 -0.57 30.99 -12.14
CA ARG A 5 -1.97 31.44 -12.26
C ARG A 5 -2.32 31.77 -13.71
N ALA A 6 -1.46 32.47 -14.44
CA ALA A 6 -1.70 32.79 -15.85
C ALA A 6 -1.73 31.55 -16.78
N GLN A 7 -0.98 30.50 -16.47
CA GLN A 7 -0.99 29.26 -17.24
C GLN A 7 -2.19 28.35 -16.95
N VAL A 8 -2.84 28.52 -15.79
CA VAL A 8 -3.92 27.64 -15.32
C VAL A 8 -5.31 28.31 -15.35
N VAL A 9 -5.40 29.63 -15.16
CA VAL A 9 -6.68 30.36 -14.95
C VAL A 9 -7.30 30.92 -16.24
N HIS A 10 -6.55 31.07 -17.34
CA HIS A 10 -7.12 31.41 -18.64
C HIS A 10 -7.03 30.24 -19.61
N ARG A 11 -8.10 29.44 -19.68
CA ARG A 11 -8.25 28.43 -20.73
C ARG A 11 -9.63 28.52 -21.41
N PRO A 12 -9.67 28.63 -22.74
CA PRO A 12 -10.90 28.45 -23.49
C PRO A 12 -11.30 26.96 -23.50
N PRO A 13 -12.59 26.65 -23.56
CA PRO A 13 -13.07 25.27 -23.63
C PRO A 13 -12.56 24.59 -24.92
N GLY A 14 -11.93 23.42 -24.80
CA GLY A 14 -11.47 22.60 -25.93
C GLY A 14 -9.96 22.33 -26.04
N THR A 15 -9.12 22.79 -25.12
CA THR A 15 -7.68 22.47 -25.17
C THR A 15 -7.36 21.09 -24.58
N ASP A 16 -6.66 20.30 -25.38
CA ASP A 16 -6.14 18.96 -25.14
C ASP A 16 -5.58 18.75 -23.72
N TYR A 17 -6.17 17.78 -23.02
CA TYR A 17 -5.89 17.43 -21.63
C TYR A 17 -4.77 16.37 -21.65
N SER A 18 -3.50 16.80 -21.58
CA SER A 18 -2.37 15.86 -21.57
C SER A 18 -1.89 15.61 -20.13
N PRO A 19 -1.98 14.37 -19.60
CA PRO A 19 -1.46 13.98 -18.27
C PRO A 19 0.00 14.37 -18.05
N LEU A 20 0.80 14.46 -19.11
CA LEU A 20 2.21 14.85 -19.07
C LEU A 20 2.40 16.31 -18.62
N LYS A 21 1.46 17.20 -18.96
CA LYS A 21 1.53 18.63 -18.56
C LYS A 21 1.17 18.83 -17.09
N GLU A 22 0.19 18.07 -16.58
CA GLU A 22 -0.17 18.08 -15.15
C GLU A 22 0.98 17.55 -14.30
N GLN A 23 1.58 16.43 -14.72
CA GLN A 23 2.73 15.84 -14.06
C GLN A 23 3.90 16.83 -13.94
N ALA A 24 4.25 17.51 -15.03
CA ALA A 24 5.31 18.52 -15.06
C ALA A 24 5.04 19.69 -14.10
N LEU A 25 3.79 20.12 -13.98
CA LEU A 25 3.39 21.18 -13.06
C LEU A 25 3.54 20.75 -11.59
N VAL A 26 3.10 19.53 -11.28
CA VAL A 26 3.23 18.94 -9.93
C VAL A 26 4.71 18.81 -9.55
N ASP A 27 5.55 18.33 -10.46
CA ASP A 27 7.00 18.21 -10.24
C ASP A 27 7.66 19.59 -10.08
N HIS A 28 7.25 20.58 -10.87
CA HIS A 28 7.75 21.94 -10.73
C HIS A 28 7.38 22.55 -9.36
N LEU A 29 6.13 22.41 -8.92
CA LEU A 29 5.70 22.87 -7.60
C LEU A 29 6.47 22.17 -6.47
N ALA A 30 6.63 20.85 -6.56
CA ALA A 30 7.36 20.07 -5.56
C ALA A 30 8.85 20.41 -5.51
N SER A 31 9.44 20.87 -6.63
CA SER A 31 10.86 21.23 -6.72
C SER A 31 11.26 22.41 -5.83
N PHE A 32 10.29 23.24 -5.40
CA PHE A 32 10.51 24.33 -4.45
C PHE A 32 10.57 23.85 -2.98
N GLY A 33 10.34 22.57 -2.71
CA GLY A 33 10.47 21.99 -1.38
C GLY A 33 9.52 22.62 -0.34
N MET A 34 10.00 22.72 0.90
CA MET A 34 9.22 23.27 2.03
C MET A 34 8.83 24.73 1.84
N ASP A 35 9.61 25.52 1.10
CA ASP A 35 9.33 26.95 0.84
C ASP A 35 7.99 27.17 0.11
N ALA A 36 7.54 26.19 -0.68
CA ALA A 36 6.26 26.26 -1.37
C ALA A 36 5.05 25.83 -0.52
N VAL A 37 5.27 25.13 0.60
CA VAL A 37 4.17 24.54 1.40
C VAL A 37 3.17 25.60 1.88
N PRO A 38 3.57 26.75 2.45
CA PRO A 38 2.61 27.77 2.89
C PRO A 38 1.73 28.29 1.74
N ALA A 39 2.33 28.52 0.56
CA ALA A 39 1.60 29.02 -0.61
C ALA A 39 0.63 27.96 -1.16
N ILE A 40 1.04 26.69 -1.20
CA ILE A 40 0.19 25.58 -1.64
C ILE A 40 -0.99 25.42 -0.67
N LEU A 41 -0.75 25.45 0.64
CA LEU A 41 -1.80 25.33 1.66
C LEU A 41 -2.78 26.51 1.63
N ALA A 42 -2.30 27.74 1.38
CA ALA A 42 -3.17 28.89 1.20
C ALA A 42 -4.15 28.68 0.03
N ARG A 43 -3.68 28.14 -1.10
CA ARG A 43 -4.55 27.80 -2.24
C ARG A 43 -5.53 26.69 -1.95
N ILE A 44 -5.11 25.64 -1.24
CA ILE A 44 -6.00 24.58 -0.76
C ILE A 44 -7.10 25.12 0.18
N LYS A 45 -6.83 26.22 0.90
CA LYS A 45 -7.82 26.90 1.75
C LYS A 45 -8.84 27.71 0.94
N GLU A 46 -8.37 28.42 -0.08
CA GLU A 46 -9.20 29.28 -0.94
C GLU A 46 -10.07 28.49 -1.93
N GLU A 47 -9.58 27.37 -2.46
CA GLU A 47 -10.27 26.57 -3.47
C GLU A 47 -11.08 25.43 -2.82
N TYR A 48 -12.41 25.56 -2.82
CA TYR A 48 -13.30 24.56 -2.21
C TYR A 48 -13.61 23.38 -3.15
N THR A 49 -13.60 23.59 -4.48
CA THR A 49 -13.86 22.54 -5.49
C THR A 49 -13.13 22.83 -6.80
N GLY A 50 -12.47 21.82 -7.39
CA GLY A 50 -11.90 21.96 -8.73
C GLY A 50 -10.86 20.92 -9.10
N GLN A 51 -10.65 20.76 -10.41
CA GLN A 51 -9.56 19.97 -10.97
C GLN A 51 -8.18 20.49 -10.54
N ILE A 52 -8.03 21.74 -10.10
CA ILE A 52 -6.71 22.25 -9.69
C ILE A 52 -6.33 21.76 -8.28
N LEU A 53 -7.31 21.51 -7.41
CA LEU A 53 -7.08 21.09 -6.03
C LEU A 53 -6.29 19.76 -5.93
N HIS A 54 -6.55 18.82 -6.84
CA HIS A 54 -5.82 17.54 -6.84
C HIS A 54 -4.33 17.72 -7.16
N LEU A 55 -3.96 18.73 -7.96
CA LEU A 55 -2.56 19.03 -8.30
C LEU A 55 -1.80 19.54 -7.08
N TYR A 56 -2.41 20.40 -6.26
CA TYR A 56 -1.80 20.90 -5.03
C TYR A 56 -1.55 19.78 -4.02
N TRP A 57 -2.53 18.91 -3.77
CA TRP A 57 -2.33 17.73 -2.91
C TRP A 57 -1.28 16.77 -3.47
N SER A 58 -1.26 16.57 -4.79
CA SER A 58 -0.23 15.76 -5.45
C SER A 58 1.17 16.36 -5.29
N ALA A 59 1.30 17.69 -5.32
CA ALA A 59 2.57 18.39 -5.09
C ALA A 59 3.05 18.22 -3.65
N LEU A 60 2.17 18.39 -2.66
CA LEU A 60 2.48 18.08 -1.25
C LEU A 60 2.93 16.63 -1.08
N GLY A 61 2.33 15.69 -1.81
CA GLY A 61 2.74 14.28 -1.82
C GLY A 61 4.17 14.03 -2.30
N ARG A 62 4.81 15.00 -2.97
CA ARG A 62 6.16 14.87 -3.55
C ARG A 62 7.23 15.72 -2.87
N ILE A 63 6.85 16.64 -1.98
CA ILE A 63 7.81 17.46 -1.23
C ILE A 63 8.43 16.61 -0.11
N PRO A 64 9.74 16.36 -0.07
CA PRO A 64 10.35 15.59 1.00
C PRO A 64 10.34 16.36 2.33
N GLY A 65 10.39 15.63 3.45
CA GLY A 65 10.63 16.21 4.78
C GLY A 65 9.59 15.83 5.83
N GLU A 66 10.08 15.57 7.05
CA GLU A 66 9.26 15.23 8.23
C GLU A 66 8.32 16.38 8.63
N GLU A 67 8.74 17.63 8.46
CA GLU A 67 7.93 18.81 8.81
C GLU A 67 6.58 18.82 8.07
N LEU A 68 6.57 18.43 6.79
CA LEU A 68 5.33 18.31 6.04
C LEU A 68 4.45 17.16 6.56
N ASP A 69 5.03 16.06 7.05
CA ASP A 69 4.27 14.99 7.66
C ASP A 69 3.57 15.47 8.95
N HIS A 70 4.24 16.26 9.79
CA HIS A 70 3.62 16.92 10.96
C HIS A 70 2.46 17.82 10.55
N ILE A 71 2.63 18.64 9.52
CA ILE A 71 1.57 19.52 9.01
C ILE A 71 0.38 18.72 8.50
N LEU A 72 0.62 17.63 7.76
CA LEU A 72 -0.47 16.78 7.26
C LEU A 72 -1.19 16.03 8.38
N VAL A 73 -0.47 15.61 9.44
CA VAL A 73 -1.07 15.02 10.64
C VAL A 73 -1.93 16.05 11.38
N ASP A 74 -1.47 17.30 11.48
CA ASP A 74 -2.27 18.39 12.06
C ASP A 74 -3.56 18.64 11.28
N ILE A 75 -3.50 18.72 9.94
CA ILE A 75 -4.69 18.84 9.08
C ILE A 75 -5.62 17.63 9.27
N PHE A 76 -5.07 16.42 9.33
CA PHE A 76 -5.85 15.20 9.57
C PHE A 76 -6.64 15.26 10.90
N LEU A 77 -5.99 15.73 11.96
CA LEU A 77 -6.60 15.90 13.27
C LEU A 77 -7.67 17.00 13.28
N ASN A 78 -7.31 18.18 12.78
CA ASN A 78 -8.00 19.42 13.12
C ASN A 78 -8.88 19.99 12.00
N ASP A 79 -8.71 19.56 10.74
CA ASP A 79 -9.53 20.03 9.61
C ASP A 79 -10.39 18.90 9.03
N GLY A 80 -11.61 18.76 9.56
CA GLY A 80 -12.57 17.75 9.11
C GLY A 80 -12.91 17.81 7.61
N GLY A 81 -12.84 19.00 6.99
CA GLY A 81 -13.13 19.17 5.56
C GLY A 81 -12.01 18.68 4.65
N ARG A 82 -10.77 18.61 5.16
CA ARG A 82 -9.58 18.21 4.40
C ARG A 82 -8.93 16.92 4.90
N ARG A 83 -9.44 16.37 6.00
CA ARG A 83 -8.95 15.16 6.69
C ARG A 83 -8.62 14.01 5.74
N GLU A 84 -9.54 13.63 4.87
CA GLU A 84 -9.35 12.49 3.95
C GLU A 84 -8.23 12.76 2.93
N LYS A 85 -8.11 14.01 2.46
CA LYS A 85 -7.05 14.38 1.52
C LYS A 85 -5.68 14.37 2.20
N ALA A 86 -5.59 14.87 3.43
CA ALA A 86 -4.37 14.79 4.23
C ALA A 86 -3.96 13.34 4.49
N LEU A 87 -4.91 12.49 4.91
CA LEU A 87 -4.68 11.07 5.17
C LEU A 87 -4.20 10.32 3.90
N ASN A 88 -4.87 10.53 2.76
CA ASN A 88 -4.48 9.93 1.49
C ASN A 88 -3.08 10.41 1.04
N THR A 89 -2.78 11.70 1.26
CA THR A 89 -1.47 12.27 0.93
C THR A 89 -0.38 11.63 1.79
N LEU A 90 -0.57 11.54 3.11
CA LEU A 90 0.32 10.84 4.04
C LEU A 90 0.55 9.38 3.62
N ALA A 91 -0.51 8.63 3.31
CA ALA A 91 -0.39 7.24 2.89
C ALA A 91 0.38 7.08 1.58
N SER A 92 0.20 8.00 0.61
CA SER A 92 0.94 7.98 -0.67
C SER A 92 2.42 8.31 -0.52
N ARG A 93 2.76 9.22 0.41
CA ARG A 93 4.13 9.65 0.70
C ARG A 93 5.01 8.50 1.18
N ARG A 94 4.43 7.49 1.85
CA ARG A 94 5.10 6.26 2.25
C ARG A 94 5.97 5.65 1.17
N ALA A 95 5.40 5.49 -0.02
CA ALA A 95 6.05 4.75 -1.10
C ALA A 95 7.33 5.46 -1.57
N ARG A 96 7.43 6.77 -1.33
CA ARG A 96 8.54 7.61 -1.74
C ARG A 96 9.53 7.90 -0.60
N PHE A 97 9.03 8.10 0.62
CA PHE A 97 9.84 8.60 1.74
C PHE A 97 9.96 7.63 2.92
N GLY A 98 9.25 6.50 2.89
CA GLY A 98 9.30 5.50 3.97
C GLY A 98 8.27 5.75 5.09
N PRO A 99 8.41 5.06 6.23
CA PRO A 99 7.50 5.19 7.38
C PRO A 99 7.65 6.54 8.09
N LEU A 100 6.68 6.87 8.96
CA LEU A 100 6.78 8.06 9.81
C LEU A 100 7.96 7.93 10.78
N SER A 101 8.78 8.98 10.87
CA SER A 101 9.95 9.04 11.75
C SER A 101 9.62 9.40 13.20
N PHE A 102 8.41 9.89 13.47
CA PHE A 102 7.91 10.32 14.78
C PHE A 102 6.67 9.52 15.23
N PRO A 103 6.36 9.45 16.54
CA PRO A 103 5.14 8.83 17.03
C PRO A 103 3.93 9.73 16.80
N LEU A 104 2.81 9.13 16.39
CA LEU A 104 1.50 9.79 16.38
C LEU A 104 0.97 9.97 17.81
N SER A 105 0.18 11.02 18.03
CA SER A 105 -0.54 11.21 19.29
C SER A 105 -1.66 10.17 19.47
N ASP A 106 -2.11 9.94 20.70
CA ASP A 106 -3.25 9.05 20.98
C ASP A 106 -4.53 9.51 20.27
N ALA A 107 -4.73 10.83 20.14
CA ALA A 107 -5.84 11.39 19.37
C ALA A 107 -5.77 10.99 17.88
N ALA A 108 -4.58 11.03 17.27
CA ALA A 108 -4.40 10.62 15.88
C ALA A 108 -4.60 9.12 15.70
N ILE A 109 -4.08 8.30 16.62
CA ILE A 109 -4.29 6.85 16.62
C ILE A 109 -5.78 6.52 16.73
N ASN A 110 -6.50 7.12 17.68
CA ASN A 110 -7.92 6.88 17.88
C ASN A 110 -8.73 7.23 16.62
N LEU A 111 -8.43 8.37 15.99
CA LEU A 111 -9.10 8.77 14.75
C LEU A 111 -8.83 7.80 13.57
N LEU A 112 -7.62 7.22 13.50
CA LEU A 112 -7.30 6.17 12.53
C LEU A 112 -8.08 4.88 12.84
N VAL A 113 -8.17 4.50 14.12
CA VAL A 113 -8.95 3.31 14.54
C VAL A 113 -10.43 3.49 14.24
N ASP A 114 -11.01 4.65 14.53
CA ASP A 114 -12.39 4.98 14.17
C ASP A 114 -12.62 4.83 12.67
N ARG A 115 -11.67 5.30 11.85
CA ARG A 115 -11.71 5.15 10.40
C ARG A 115 -11.55 3.70 9.92
N ILE A 116 -10.78 2.88 10.62
CA ILE A 116 -10.65 1.44 10.31
C ILE A 116 -11.96 0.70 10.62
N ASN A 117 -12.69 1.18 11.63
CA ASN A 117 -13.94 0.58 12.09
C ASN A 117 -15.18 1.05 11.30
N THR A 118 -15.06 2.05 10.41
CA THR A 118 -16.21 2.47 9.57
C THR A 118 -16.68 1.33 8.67
N PRO A 119 -17.99 1.09 8.51
CA PRO A 119 -18.51 0.01 7.66
C PRO A 119 -17.99 0.06 6.21
N GLU A 120 -17.83 1.26 5.67
CA GLU A 120 -17.42 1.51 4.30
C GLU A 120 -15.96 1.12 4.04
N ARG A 121 -15.76 0.04 3.28
CA ARG A 121 -14.44 -0.53 2.93
C ARG A 121 -13.56 0.38 2.07
N VAL A 122 -14.14 1.37 1.39
CA VAL A 122 -13.36 2.30 0.54
C VAL A 122 -12.53 3.25 1.38
N TYR A 123 -13.03 3.65 2.56
CA TYR A 123 -12.45 4.75 3.34
C TYR A 123 -11.43 4.32 4.39
N CYS A 124 -11.30 3.02 4.69
CA CYS A 124 -10.34 2.53 5.69
C CYS A 124 -8.91 2.36 5.15
N ARG A 125 -8.71 2.30 3.82
CA ARG A 125 -7.43 1.90 3.19
C ARG A 125 -6.24 2.73 3.67
N SER A 126 -6.35 4.06 3.60
CA SER A 126 -5.27 4.97 3.98
C SER A 126 -5.03 4.99 5.48
N ALA A 127 -6.09 4.77 6.29
CA ALA A 127 -5.96 4.65 7.74
C ALA A 127 -5.20 3.37 8.14
N VAL A 128 -5.53 2.23 7.51
CA VAL A 128 -4.81 0.95 7.71
C VAL A 128 -3.32 1.11 7.38
N VAL A 129 -3.01 1.72 6.23
CA VAL A 129 -1.62 1.93 5.80
C VAL A 129 -0.87 2.86 6.76
N LEU A 130 -1.45 4.02 7.10
CA LEU A 130 -0.79 5.00 7.97
C LEU A 130 -0.56 4.44 9.37
N LEU A 131 -1.55 3.74 9.94
CA LEU A 131 -1.40 3.10 11.25
C LEU A 131 -0.33 1.99 11.20
N GLY A 132 -0.25 1.21 10.11
CA GLY A 132 0.83 0.24 9.90
C GLY A 132 2.22 0.86 9.83
N MET A 133 2.36 2.05 9.24
CA MET A 133 3.63 2.79 9.13
C MET A 133 4.07 3.51 10.41
N SER A 134 3.21 3.57 11.43
CA SER A 134 3.48 4.34 12.65
C SER A 134 4.41 3.56 13.59
N GLY A 135 5.57 3.13 13.10
CA GLY A 135 6.49 2.21 13.79
C GLY A 135 7.06 2.73 15.11
N ARG A 136 6.98 4.05 15.35
CA ARG A 136 7.35 4.70 16.61
C ARG A 136 6.28 4.57 17.69
N ASN A 137 5.07 4.14 17.34
CA ASN A 137 3.99 3.88 18.30
C ASN A 137 3.98 2.40 18.73
N ASP A 138 3.48 2.17 19.95
CA ASP A 138 3.27 0.84 20.53
C ASP A 138 2.54 -0.11 19.54
N PRO A 139 3.13 -1.27 19.19
CA PRO A 139 2.46 -2.30 18.40
C PRO A 139 1.09 -2.70 18.96
N GLY A 140 0.91 -2.70 20.29
CA GLY A 140 -0.36 -3.00 20.95
C GLY A 140 -1.50 -2.05 20.60
N LYS A 141 -1.19 -0.80 20.21
CA LYS A 141 -2.19 0.18 19.76
C LYS A 141 -2.45 0.13 18.25
N ARG A 142 -1.54 -0.46 17.48
CA ARG A 142 -1.59 -0.45 16.01
C ARG A 142 -2.08 -1.75 15.41
N PHE A 143 -1.59 -2.87 15.92
CA PHE A 143 -1.80 -4.19 15.34
C PHE A 143 -3.23 -4.71 15.55
N PRO A 144 -3.80 -4.71 16.77
CA PRO A 144 -5.14 -5.25 17.01
C PRO A 144 -6.27 -4.67 16.13
N PRO A 145 -6.39 -3.34 15.91
CA PRO A 145 -7.46 -2.80 15.06
C PRO A 145 -7.29 -3.23 13.60
N ILE A 146 -6.07 -3.27 13.08
CA ILE A 146 -5.78 -3.75 11.72
C ILE A 146 -6.10 -5.24 11.58
N LEU A 147 -5.64 -6.07 12.52
CA LEU A 147 -5.89 -7.51 12.49
C LEU A 147 -7.38 -7.84 12.58
N THR A 148 -8.09 -7.17 13.49
CA THR A 148 -9.53 -7.38 13.69
C THR A 148 -10.29 -7.09 12.41
N ARG A 149 -10.04 -5.92 11.81
CA ARG A 149 -10.68 -5.54 10.56
C ARG A 149 -10.27 -6.45 9.39
N PHE A 150 -8.99 -6.84 9.32
CA PHE A 150 -8.50 -7.75 8.28
C PHE A 150 -9.23 -9.10 8.33
N LYS A 151 -9.33 -9.74 9.51
CA LYS A 151 -10.07 -11.01 9.67
C LYS A 151 -11.54 -10.85 9.26
N ALA A 152 -12.17 -9.73 9.62
CA ALA A 152 -13.56 -9.45 9.24
C ALA A 152 -13.73 -9.29 7.72
N ASP A 153 -12.82 -8.58 7.07
CA ASP A 153 -12.88 -8.39 5.62
C ASP A 153 -12.46 -9.66 4.86
N VAL A 154 -11.60 -10.53 5.38
CA VAL A 154 -11.33 -11.83 4.75
C VAL A 154 -12.58 -12.71 4.70
N ARG A 155 -13.37 -12.70 5.79
CA ARG A 155 -14.64 -13.46 5.90
C ARG A 155 -15.80 -12.84 5.14
N TYR A 156 -15.64 -11.63 4.61
CA TYR A 156 -16.70 -10.98 3.88
C TYR A 156 -16.89 -11.64 2.51
N ASP A 157 -18.12 -12.07 2.26
CA ASP A 157 -18.56 -12.79 1.07
C ASP A 157 -19.41 -11.94 0.10
N GLY A 158 -19.66 -10.67 0.45
CA GLY A 158 -20.39 -9.74 -0.41
C GLY A 158 -19.50 -9.05 -1.45
N GLU A 159 -20.08 -8.08 -2.16
CA GLU A 159 -19.40 -7.40 -3.25
C GLU A 159 -18.38 -6.37 -2.75
N TYR A 160 -17.20 -6.40 -3.37
CA TYR A 160 -16.21 -5.35 -3.22
C TYR A 160 -16.39 -4.27 -4.28
N PRO A 161 -16.20 -2.99 -3.94
CA PRO A 161 -16.24 -1.89 -4.91
C PRO A 161 -15.28 -2.16 -6.06
N LYS A 162 -15.78 -2.09 -7.29
CA LYS A 162 -14.96 -2.19 -8.49
C LYS A 162 -13.87 -1.13 -8.46
N ASN A 163 -12.64 -1.52 -8.74
CA ASN A 163 -11.49 -0.63 -8.80
C ASN A 163 -10.96 -0.64 -10.24
N THR A 164 -11.06 0.50 -10.93
CA THR A 164 -10.85 0.58 -12.39
C THR A 164 -9.39 0.77 -12.81
N MET A 165 -8.43 0.55 -11.91
CA MET A 165 -6.99 0.79 -12.18
C MET A 165 -6.08 -0.24 -11.50
N THR A 166 -6.52 -1.49 -11.42
CA THR A 166 -5.76 -2.58 -10.78
C THR A 166 -5.90 -3.85 -11.59
N TYR A 167 -4.80 -4.60 -11.74
CA TYR A 167 -4.77 -5.94 -12.33
C TYR A 167 -5.24 -7.03 -11.33
N LEU A 168 -5.69 -6.62 -10.14
CA LEU A 168 -6.23 -7.49 -9.09
C LEU A 168 -7.76 -7.44 -9.07
N SER A 169 -8.40 -8.55 -8.70
CA SER A 169 -9.84 -8.54 -8.40
C SER A 169 -10.19 -7.52 -7.30
N PRO A 170 -11.43 -6.99 -7.26
CA PRO A 170 -11.88 -6.05 -6.23
C PRO A 170 -11.58 -6.51 -4.80
N ARG A 171 -11.79 -7.81 -4.51
CA ARG A 171 -11.50 -8.43 -3.20
C ARG A 171 -10.01 -8.40 -2.88
N THR A 172 -9.18 -8.95 -3.77
CA THR A 172 -7.73 -9.02 -3.53
C THR A 172 -7.08 -7.64 -3.50
N SER A 173 -7.58 -6.69 -4.30
CA SER A 173 -7.19 -5.28 -4.25
C SER A 173 -7.53 -4.63 -2.90
N ALA A 174 -8.70 -4.92 -2.32
CA ALA A 174 -9.06 -4.41 -0.99
C ALA A 174 -8.18 -5.03 0.11
N LEU A 175 -7.93 -6.34 0.04
CA LEU A 175 -7.13 -7.05 1.05
C LEU A 175 -5.63 -6.72 0.98
N ALA A 176 -5.10 -6.37 -0.20
CA ALA A 176 -3.70 -6.01 -0.40
C ALA A 176 -3.24 -4.81 0.46
N TRP A 177 -4.15 -3.91 0.86
CA TRP A 177 -3.81 -2.78 1.72
C TRP A 177 -3.43 -3.22 3.15
N TYR A 178 -4.07 -4.27 3.67
CA TYR A 178 -3.69 -4.86 4.96
C TYR A 178 -2.31 -5.52 4.87
N LEU A 179 -2.05 -6.28 3.80
CA LEU A 179 -0.74 -6.87 3.55
C LEU A 179 0.36 -5.79 3.49
N SER A 180 0.05 -4.65 2.86
CA SER A 180 0.93 -3.49 2.83
C SER A 180 1.19 -2.89 4.20
N ALA A 181 0.19 -2.85 5.09
CA ALA A 181 0.34 -2.41 6.47
C ALA A 181 1.20 -3.38 7.29
N PHE A 182 0.96 -4.69 7.19
CA PHE A 182 1.80 -5.70 7.86
C PHE A 182 3.24 -5.67 7.36
N ARG A 183 3.47 -5.43 6.06
CA ARG A 183 4.80 -5.15 5.53
C ARG A 183 5.49 -3.97 6.22
N SER A 184 4.76 -2.88 6.53
CA SER A 184 5.35 -1.75 7.27
C SER A 184 5.78 -2.12 8.68
N MET A 185 5.07 -3.06 9.30
CA MET A 185 5.34 -3.49 10.67
C MET A 185 6.55 -4.43 10.76
N GLY A 186 6.84 -5.17 9.68
CA GLY A 186 7.97 -6.10 9.62
C GLY A 186 7.94 -7.10 10.77
N GLU A 187 9.10 -7.33 11.39
CA GLU A 187 9.28 -8.32 12.47
C GLU A 187 8.37 -8.08 13.68
N THR A 188 7.96 -6.83 13.93
CA THR A 188 7.03 -6.52 15.05
C THR A 188 5.64 -7.14 14.86
N ALA A 189 5.29 -7.53 13.64
CA ALA A 189 4.04 -8.23 13.35
C ALA A 189 4.14 -9.75 13.50
N TRP A 190 5.34 -10.36 13.59
CA TRP A 190 5.47 -11.82 13.56
C TRP A 190 4.80 -12.51 14.75
N PRO A 191 5.10 -12.17 16.03
CA PRO A 191 4.49 -12.89 17.15
C PRO A 191 2.95 -12.87 17.13
N PRO A 192 2.28 -11.72 16.96
CA PRO A 192 0.81 -11.71 16.96
C PRO A 192 0.19 -12.27 15.67
N LEU A 193 0.90 -12.26 14.52
CA LEU A 193 0.44 -12.98 13.33
C LEU A 193 0.52 -14.50 13.52
N ARG A 194 1.61 -15.03 14.09
CA ARG A 194 1.77 -16.46 14.37
C ARG A 194 0.69 -16.95 15.33
N GLU A 195 0.41 -16.17 16.38
CA GLU A 195 -0.70 -16.44 17.30
C GLU A 195 -2.05 -16.49 16.55
N ALA A 196 -2.33 -15.49 15.71
CA ALA A 196 -3.57 -15.45 14.93
C ALA A 196 -3.69 -16.60 13.91
N ILE A 197 -2.58 -17.03 13.30
CA ILE A 197 -2.51 -18.19 12.39
C ILE A 197 -2.87 -19.45 13.17
N GLN A 198 -2.24 -19.67 14.32
CA GLN A 198 -2.50 -20.84 15.16
C GLN A 198 -3.95 -20.85 15.67
N GLU A 199 -4.48 -19.69 16.09
CA GLU A 199 -5.88 -19.54 16.48
C GLU A 199 -6.83 -19.94 15.34
N SER A 200 -6.57 -19.45 14.13
CA SER A 200 -7.41 -19.72 12.95
C SER A 200 -7.37 -21.21 12.57
N ARG A 201 -6.19 -21.84 12.66
CA ARG A 201 -6.01 -23.27 12.47
C ARG A 201 -6.82 -24.10 13.46
N VAL A 202 -6.75 -23.77 14.76
CA VAL A 202 -7.52 -24.46 15.82
C VAL A 202 -9.02 -24.33 15.60
N ARG A 203 -9.48 -23.18 15.09
CA ARG A 203 -10.90 -22.93 14.77
C ARG A 203 -11.34 -23.54 13.44
N GLY A 204 -10.43 -24.06 12.62
CA GLY A 204 -10.72 -24.56 11.27
C GLY A 204 -11.05 -23.48 10.25
N ASP A 205 -10.62 -22.23 10.47
CA ASP A 205 -10.87 -21.10 9.55
C ASP A 205 -9.76 -21.01 8.50
N ALA A 206 -9.80 -21.92 7.52
CA ALA A 206 -8.74 -22.09 6.54
C ALA A 206 -8.52 -20.86 5.64
N GLU A 207 -9.58 -20.12 5.30
CA GLU A 207 -9.45 -18.91 4.49
C GLU A 207 -8.75 -17.79 5.29
N VAL A 208 -9.12 -17.60 6.56
CA VAL A 208 -8.43 -16.64 7.43
C VAL A 208 -6.98 -17.06 7.67
N GLU A 209 -6.71 -18.34 7.93
CA GLU A 209 -5.35 -18.86 8.07
C GLU A 209 -4.50 -18.54 6.83
N LYS A 210 -5.02 -18.81 5.63
CA LYS A 210 -4.35 -18.52 4.35
C LYS A 210 -3.97 -17.05 4.23
N TRP A 211 -4.91 -16.14 4.52
CA TRP A 211 -4.67 -14.70 4.44
C TRP A 211 -3.74 -14.18 5.52
N LEU A 212 -3.74 -14.78 6.72
CA LEU A 212 -2.77 -14.46 7.77
C LEU A 212 -1.36 -14.94 7.42
N CYS A 213 -1.21 -16.12 6.80
CA CYS A 213 0.06 -16.57 6.25
C CYS A 213 0.59 -15.59 5.18
N MET A 214 -0.29 -15.06 4.31
CA MET A 214 0.09 -14.00 3.36
C MET A 214 0.54 -12.72 4.08
N ALA A 215 -0.18 -12.29 5.12
CA ALA A 215 0.23 -11.14 5.95
C ALA A 215 1.62 -11.35 6.58
N ALA A 216 1.88 -12.54 7.13
CA ALA A 216 3.17 -12.92 7.71
C ALA A 216 4.28 -12.93 6.65
N GLY A 217 4.01 -13.46 5.45
CA GLY A 217 4.98 -13.39 4.34
C GLY A 217 5.28 -11.98 3.87
N TYR A 218 4.28 -11.09 3.83
CA TYR A 218 4.50 -9.65 3.55
C TYR A 218 5.32 -8.95 4.65
N ALA A 219 5.17 -9.39 5.89
CA ALA A 219 6.01 -8.98 7.03
C ALA A 219 7.38 -9.67 7.05
N CYS A 220 7.70 -10.50 6.05
CA CYS A 220 8.94 -11.25 5.90
C CYS A 220 9.17 -12.37 6.94
N ASP A 221 8.09 -12.91 7.52
CA ASP A 221 8.20 -14.04 8.45
C ASP A 221 8.59 -15.32 7.70
N PRO A 222 9.78 -15.91 7.95
CA PRO A 222 10.23 -17.11 7.25
C PRO A 222 9.37 -18.35 7.55
N GLU A 223 8.65 -18.39 8.68
CA GLU A 223 7.80 -19.53 9.05
C GLU A 223 6.53 -19.63 8.19
N ALA A 224 6.16 -18.56 7.49
CA ALA A 224 5.02 -18.57 6.57
C ALA A 224 5.33 -19.27 5.23
N ALA A 225 6.61 -19.49 4.89
CA ALA A 225 7.03 -19.88 3.55
C ALA A 225 6.41 -21.20 3.06
N ASP A 226 6.37 -22.24 3.90
CA ASP A 226 5.87 -23.55 3.48
C ASP A 226 4.37 -23.55 3.23
N ALA A 227 3.60 -22.86 4.09
CA ALA A 227 2.17 -22.66 3.88
C ALA A 227 1.90 -21.86 2.60
N LEU A 228 2.69 -20.81 2.35
CA LEU A 228 2.54 -19.97 1.17
C LEU A 228 2.89 -20.69 -0.13
N LYS A 229 3.87 -21.61 -0.12
CA LYS A 229 4.23 -22.41 -1.29
C LYS A 229 3.01 -23.17 -1.83
N GLN A 230 2.15 -23.71 -0.96
CA GLN A 230 0.94 -24.41 -1.38
C GLN A 230 -0.05 -23.46 -2.07
N VAL A 231 -0.23 -22.25 -1.54
CA VAL A 231 -1.11 -21.23 -2.13
C VAL A 231 -0.60 -20.80 -3.51
N VAL A 232 0.71 -20.59 -3.64
CA VAL A 232 1.36 -20.22 -4.91
C VAL A 232 1.09 -21.24 -6.02
N LEU A 233 1.19 -22.53 -5.69
CA LEU A 233 1.09 -23.62 -6.66
C LEU A 233 -0.34 -24.07 -6.95
N HIS A 234 -1.27 -23.89 -6.01
CA HIS A 234 -2.55 -24.61 -6.06
C HIS A 234 -3.80 -23.77 -5.76
N ASP A 235 -3.69 -22.49 -5.35
CA ASP A 235 -4.89 -21.69 -5.09
C ASP A 235 -5.68 -21.45 -6.40
N PRO A 236 -7.00 -21.72 -6.42
CA PRO A 236 -7.80 -21.57 -7.64
C PRO A 236 -8.01 -20.11 -8.05
N ASP A 237 -7.89 -19.15 -7.12
CA ASP A 237 -8.01 -17.73 -7.43
C ASP A 237 -6.65 -17.19 -7.93
N ARG A 238 -6.60 -16.90 -9.24
CA ARG A 238 -5.41 -16.36 -9.91
C ARG A 238 -4.85 -15.10 -9.26
N TYR A 239 -5.70 -14.24 -8.68
CA TYR A 239 -5.27 -13.00 -8.04
C TYR A 239 -4.75 -13.24 -6.62
N VAL A 240 -5.28 -14.24 -5.91
CA VAL A 240 -4.71 -14.73 -4.65
C VAL A 240 -3.31 -15.29 -4.91
N ARG A 241 -3.11 -16.07 -5.98
CA ARG A 241 -1.77 -16.55 -6.39
C ARG A 241 -0.78 -15.40 -6.55
N LEU A 242 -1.17 -14.27 -7.15
CA LEU A 242 -0.25 -13.12 -7.31
C LEU A 242 0.21 -12.55 -5.98
N LEU A 243 -0.69 -12.40 -5.01
CA LEU A 243 -0.33 -11.93 -3.66
C LEU A 243 0.50 -12.97 -2.92
N ALA A 244 0.17 -14.26 -3.06
CA ALA A 244 0.92 -15.35 -2.46
C ALA A 244 2.35 -15.45 -3.01
N ILE A 245 2.57 -15.26 -4.32
CA ILE A 245 3.91 -15.24 -4.94
C ILE A 245 4.80 -14.18 -4.28
N ARG A 246 4.25 -12.97 -4.08
CA ARG A 246 4.97 -11.86 -3.43
C ARG A 246 5.25 -12.14 -1.96
N ALA A 247 4.27 -12.68 -1.25
CA ALA A 247 4.42 -13.06 0.15
C ALA A 247 5.48 -14.17 0.32
N TYR A 248 5.47 -15.16 -0.58
CA TYR A 248 6.39 -16.29 -0.59
C TYR A 248 7.82 -15.89 -0.93
N ALA A 249 8.02 -15.05 -1.96
CA ALA A 249 9.33 -14.53 -2.31
C ALA A 249 9.97 -13.77 -1.14
N ARG A 250 9.18 -13.00 -0.40
CA ARG A 250 9.62 -12.25 0.78
C ARG A 250 9.98 -13.15 1.97
N SER A 251 9.15 -14.14 2.29
CA SER A 251 9.39 -15.04 3.43
C SER A 251 10.48 -16.09 3.16
N ALA A 252 10.51 -16.66 1.96
CA ALA A 252 11.46 -17.72 1.62
C ALA A 252 12.80 -17.17 1.12
N GLY A 253 12.84 -15.91 0.65
CA GLY A 253 14.04 -15.30 0.08
C GLY A 253 14.56 -16.10 -1.11
N GLN A 254 15.87 -16.37 -1.12
CA GLN A 254 16.50 -17.16 -2.20
C GLN A 254 15.93 -18.59 -2.32
N ARG A 255 15.33 -19.16 -1.26
CA ARG A 255 14.67 -20.47 -1.35
C ARG A 255 13.42 -20.45 -2.23
N ALA A 256 12.88 -19.26 -2.56
CA ALA A 256 11.75 -19.14 -3.47
C ALA A 256 12.12 -19.42 -4.93
N VAL A 257 13.39 -19.22 -5.33
CA VAL A 257 13.81 -19.20 -6.74
C VAL A 257 13.32 -20.42 -7.53
N PRO A 258 13.51 -21.68 -7.09
CA PRO A 258 13.07 -22.84 -7.88
C PRO A 258 11.56 -22.88 -8.13
N VAL A 259 10.77 -22.43 -7.16
CA VAL A 259 9.31 -22.36 -7.30
C VAL A 259 8.91 -21.21 -8.21
N LEU A 260 9.58 -20.07 -8.15
CA LEU A 260 9.29 -18.94 -9.03
C LEU A 260 9.69 -19.22 -10.48
N GLU A 261 10.82 -19.92 -10.70
CA GLU A 261 11.25 -20.36 -12.03
C GLU A 261 10.23 -21.30 -12.67
N SER A 262 9.64 -22.22 -11.90
CA SER A 262 8.61 -23.12 -12.42
C SER A 262 7.30 -22.42 -12.81
N LEU A 263 7.14 -21.15 -12.46
CA LEU A 263 5.96 -20.34 -12.81
C LEU A 263 6.16 -19.48 -14.06
N LEU A 264 7.37 -19.45 -14.64
CA LEU A 264 7.67 -18.58 -15.79
C LEU A 264 6.89 -18.93 -17.05
N ASP A 265 6.41 -20.18 -17.15
CA ASP A 265 5.59 -20.69 -18.24
C ASP A 265 4.10 -20.84 -17.85
N ASP A 266 3.68 -20.31 -16.70
CA ASP A 266 2.29 -20.40 -16.25
C ASP A 266 1.37 -19.62 -17.22
N PRO A 267 0.36 -20.28 -17.84
CA PRO A 267 -0.45 -19.69 -18.91
C PRO A 267 -1.60 -18.80 -18.39
N THR A 268 -1.65 -18.51 -17.08
CA THR A 268 -2.77 -17.78 -16.49
C THR A 268 -2.82 -16.33 -16.97
N VAL A 269 -3.87 -15.99 -17.71
CA VAL A 269 -4.17 -14.63 -18.18
C VAL A 269 -4.93 -13.81 -17.13
N GLY A 270 -4.71 -12.49 -17.08
CA GLY A 270 -5.53 -11.56 -16.29
C GLY A 270 -6.88 -11.26 -16.95
N GLU A 271 -7.93 -11.00 -16.16
CA GLU A 271 -9.25 -10.59 -16.68
C GLU A 271 -9.36 -9.07 -16.85
N TYR A 272 -8.47 -8.31 -16.19
CA TYR A 272 -8.49 -6.85 -16.17
C TYR A 272 -7.55 -6.20 -17.20
N ASP A 273 -6.83 -7.02 -17.98
CA ASP A 273 -5.84 -6.60 -18.97
C ASP A 273 -6.35 -6.83 -20.41
N ASP A 274 -7.53 -6.30 -20.73
CA ASP A 274 -8.08 -6.40 -22.08
C ASP A 274 -7.47 -5.32 -22.98
N HIS A 275 -6.32 -5.65 -23.57
CA HIS A 275 -5.65 -4.84 -24.59
C HIS A 275 -5.69 -5.56 -25.94
N PRO A 276 -6.62 -5.21 -26.86
CA PRO A 276 -6.88 -5.98 -28.09
C PRO A 276 -5.70 -6.01 -29.10
N PHE A 277 -4.61 -5.31 -28.81
CA PHE A 277 -3.42 -5.19 -29.68
C PHE A 277 -2.13 -5.69 -29.01
N MET A 278 -2.21 -6.35 -27.85
CA MET A 278 -1.05 -6.91 -27.15
C MET A 278 -1.23 -8.40 -26.88
N GLU A 279 -0.11 -9.13 -26.77
CA GLU A 279 -0.15 -10.51 -26.30
C GLU A 279 -0.81 -10.59 -24.91
N PRO A 280 -1.52 -11.70 -24.60
CA PRO A 280 -2.18 -11.86 -23.32
C PRO A 280 -1.20 -11.69 -22.16
N TYR A 281 -1.52 -10.79 -21.23
CA TYR A 281 -0.69 -10.55 -20.07
C TYR A 281 -0.77 -11.74 -19.10
N LEU A 282 0.28 -12.57 -19.09
CA LEU A 282 0.39 -13.76 -18.24
C LEU A 282 0.72 -13.35 -16.79
N ILE A 283 -0.30 -12.99 -16.02
CA ILE A 283 -0.18 -12.35 -14.72
C ILE A 283 0.68 -13.14 -13.71
N VAL A 284 0.59 -14.47 -13.71
CA VAL A 284 1.35 -15.33 -12.79
C VAL A 284 2.83 -15.35 -13.18
N ALA A 285 3.13 -15.67 -14.45
CA ALA A 285 4.48 -15.67 -14.97
C ALA A 285 5.17 -14.31 -14.82
N GLN A 286 4.46 -13.22 -15.09
CA GLN A 286 5.00 -11.88 -14.95
C GLN A 286 5.25 -11.50 -13.48
N THR A 287 4.35 -11.88 -12.56
CA THR A 287 4.58 -11.66 -11.13
C THR A 287 5.78 -12.48 -10.63
N ALA A 288 5.94 -13.72 -11.07
CA ALA A 288 7.11 -14.54 -10.74
C ALA A 288 8.41 -13.92 -11.27
N ARG A 289 8.41 -13.44 -12.52
CA ARG A 289 9.54 -12.73 -13.15
C ARG A 289 9.93 -11.47 -12.38
N GLU A 290 8.95 -10.68 -11.94
CA GLU A 290 9.21 -9.50 -11.10
C GLU A 290 9.88 -9.86 -9.77
N GLU A 291 9.39 -10.89 -9.08
CA GLU A 291 9.96 -11.31 -7.79
C GLU A 291 11.34 -11.95 -7.96
N LEU A 292 11.58 -12.73 -9.03
CA LEU A 292 12.92 -13.21 -9.40
C LEU A 292 13.89 -12.05 -9.64
N TYR A 293 13.45 -11.02 -10.37
CA TYR A 293 14.27 -9.83 -10.60
C TYR A 293 14.60 -9.11 -9.28
N LYS A 294 13.64 -8.99 -8.35
CA LYS A 294 13.88 -8.38 -7.02
C LYS A 294 14.83 -9.21 -6.17
N LEU A 295 14.74 -10.54 -6.21
CA LEU A 295 15.65 -11.45 -5.51
C LEU A 295 17.07 -11.41 -6.08
N ALA A 296 17.23 -11.19 -7.37
CA ALA A 296 18.52 -11.03 -8.03
C ALA A 296 19.18 -9.66 -7.79
N HIS A 297 18.38 -8.63 -7.41
CA HIS A 297 18.85 -7.25 -7.22
C HIS A 297 18.46 -6.67 -5.85
N PRO A 298 18.84 -7.30 -4.72
CA PRO A 298 18.45 -6.87 -3.38
C PRO A 298 18.96 -5.47 -2.99
N GLU A 299 19.96 -4.95 -3.70
CA GLU A 299 20.48 -3.60 -3.56
C GLU A 299 19.55 -2.52 -4.13
N LYS A 300 18.76 -2.84 -5.16
CA LYS A 300 17.82 -1.91 -5.81
C LYS A 300 16.46 -1.88 -5.14
N TYR A 301 16.09 -2.95 -4.44
CA TYR A 301 14.78 -3.10 -3.83
C TYR A 301 14.91 -3.20 -2.31
N ASP A 302 14.36 -2.21 -1.62
CA ASP A 302 14.08 -2.36 -0.20
C ASP A 302 12.94 -3.39 -0.02
N ASN A 303 13.35 -4.63 0.18
CA ASN A 303 12.41 -5.71 0.45
C ASN A 303 11.76 -5.57 1.83
N GLY A 304 12.19 -4.64 2.69
CA GLY A 304 11.70 -4.49 4.07
C GLY A 304 12.07 -5.67 4.98
N CYS A 305 12.84 -6.63 4.44
CA CYS A 305 13.18 -7.91 5.09
C CYS A 305 14.65 -7.96 5.56
N ARG A 306 15.36 -6.81 5.65
CA ARG A 306 16.78 -6.76 6.06
C ARG A 306 16.92 -6.99 7.57
N GLY A 307 16.72 -8.24 8.00
CA GLY A 307 16.91 -8.71 9.37
C GLY A 307 17.34 -10.19 9.46
N ALA A 308 17.00 -11.03 8.47
CA ALA A 308 17.17 -12.48 8.59
C ALA A 308 18.50 -13.08 8.09
N SER A 309 19.50 -12.28 7.66
CA SER A 309 20.77 -12.83 7.09
C SER A 309 22.06 -12.34 7.76
N GLY A 310 21.98 -11.70 8.93
CA GLY A 310 23.17 -11.30 9.71
C GLY A 310 23.62 -12.37 10.70
N GLY A 311 23.76 -13.62 10.26
CA GLY A 311 24.18 -14.75 11.11
C GLY A 311 25.13 -15.65 10.35
N GLY A 312 26.42 -15.30 10.38
CA GLY A 312 27.51 -16.17 9.94
C GLY A 312 28.29 -15.63 8.75
N LYS A 313 29.43 -15.02 9.05
CA LYS A 313 30.75 -15.56 8.67
C LYS A 313 31.84 -14.75 9.39
N GLU A 314 32.59 -15.49 10.21
CA GLU A 314 33.97 -15.30 10.71
C GLU A 314 34.43 -13.91 11.17
#